data_AF-A0A7S1HDS1-F1
#
_entry.id   AF-A0A7S1HDS1-F1
#
_cell.length_a   1.000
_cell.length_b   1.000
_cell.length_c   1.000
_cell.angle_alpha   90.00
_cell.angle_beta   90.00
_cell.angle_gamma   90.00
#
_symmetry.space_group_name_H-M   'P 1'
#
loop_
_entity.id
_entity.type
_entity.pdbx_description
1 polymer ?
#
loop_
_entity_poly.entity_id
_entity_poly.type
_entity_poly.pdbx_seq_one_letter_code
_entity_poly.pdbx_strand_id
1 'polypeptide(L)'
;DETGGGVPLDVQTLALKALTGLLSERSRHSNVLLTASAASHHGILPSMIRKAKGLLSERSGDYKEHLKFGEALLAFTWMFAGSTQGSTALSNAGIMQVLLPLLAERDVRLSKLLTLAVKTLEVLMNYSQDMLTCFRDLDGVSILVHRAHLEVIALTTHLPELAPEPAPAPAPPSPVLG
;
A
#
# COMPACT_ATOMS: atom_id res chain seq x y z
N ASP A 1 -11.86 -34.87 -13.20
CA ASP A 1 -10.60 -35.27 -13.84
C ASP A 1 -9.56 -34.21 -13.51
N GLU A 2 -8.50 -34.63 -12.80
CA GLU A 2 -7.29 -33.87 -12.41
C GLU A 2 -7.42 -32.61 -11.53
N THR A 3 -7.31 -32.82 -10.22
CA THR A 3 -6.89 -31.82 -9.23
C THR A 3 -5.50 -31.28 -9.56
N GLY A 4 -5.42 -30.13 -10.23
CA GLY A 4 -4.18 -29.37 -10.37
C GLY A 4 -3.72 -28.84 -9.01
N GLY A 5 -2.80 -29.55 -8.36
CA GLY A 5 -2.28 -29.28 -7.02
C GLY A 5 -1.50 -27.96 -6.92
N GLY A 6 -2.23 -26.85 -6.82
CA GLY A 6 -1.65 -25.56 -6.44
C GLY A 6 -1.41 -25.48 -4.93
N VAL A 7 -0.32 -24.83 -4.53
CA VAL A 7 -0.06 -24.53 -3.10
C VAL A 7 -1.22 -23.69 -2.56
N PRO A 8 -1.81 -24.03 -1.40
CA PRO A 8 -2.88 -23.24 -0.78
C PRO A 8 -2.51 -21.75 -0.55
N LEU A 9 -3.49 -20.85 -0.64
CA LEU A 9 -3.26 -19.39 -0.60
C LEU A 9 -2.75 -18.91 0.77
N ASP A 10 -3.19 -19.55 1.85
CA ASP A 10 -2.72 -19.35 3.21
C ASP A 10 -1.23 -19.70 3.36
N VAL A 11 -0.79 -20.83 2.78
CA VAL A 11 0.62 -21.23 2.75
C VAL A 11 1.45 -20.22 1.96
N GLN A 12 0.96 -19.76 0.81
CA GLN A 12 1.63 -18.70 0.04
C GLN A 12 1.73 -17.39 0.84
N THR A 13 0.68 -17.03 1.57
CA THR A 13 0.64 -15.84 2.43
C THR A 13 1.64 -15.93 3.57
N LEU A 14 1.74 -17.09 4.23
CA LEU A 14 2.72 -17.33 5.29
C LEU A 14 4.15 -17.30 4.76
N ALA A 15 4.40 -17.87 3.58
CA ALA A 15 5.69 -17.82 2.92
C ALA A 15 6.13 -16.37 2.63
N LEU A 16 5.24 -15.53 2.09
CA LEU A 16 5.51 -14.11 1.86
C LEU A 16 5.85 -13.36 3.15
N LYS A 17 5.11 -13.62 4.23
CA LYS A 17 5.40 -13.02 5.55
C LYS A 17 6.77 -13.46 6.08
N ALA A 18 7.10 -14.74 5.95
CA ALA A 18 8.41 -15.26 6.35
C ALA A 18 9.54 -14.61 5.52
N LEU A 19 9.39 -14.51 4.20
CA LEU A 19 10.35 -13.82 3.32
C LEU A 19 10.51 -12.35 3.70
N THR A 20 9.42 -11.65 4.02
CA THR A 20 9.46 -10.27 4.50
C THR A 20 10.25 -10.16 5.80
N GLY A 21 10.00 -11.05 6.78
CA GLY A 21 10.77 -11.10 8.02
C GLY A 21 12.26 -11.35 7.78
N LEU A 22 12.60 -12.23 6.84
CA LEU A 22 13.98 -12.51 6.46
C LEU A 22 14.67 -11.31 5.77
N LEU A 23 13.95 -10.51 4.99
CA LEU A 23 14.47 -9.26 4.40
C LEU A 23 14.73 -8.19 5.47
N SER A 24 13.90 -8.13 6.52
CA SER A 24 14.07 -7.19 7.63
C SER A 24 15.31 -7.49 8.48
N GLU A 25 15.76 -8.75 8.51
CA GLU A 25 16.96 -9.18 9.23
C GLU A 25 18.23 -8.82 8.44
N ARG A 26 18.94 -7.78 8.90
CA ARG A 26 20.14 -7.22 8.24
C ARG A 26 21.20 -8.26 7.88
N SER A 27 21.38 -9.29 8.70
CA SER A 27 22.36 -10.37 8.48
C SER A 27 21.97 -11.34 7.35
N ARG A 28 20.67 -11.44 7.03
CA ARG A 28 20.14 -12.37 6.01
C ARG A 28 19.70 -11.64 4.73
N HIS A 29 19.65 -10.32 4.78
CA HIS A 29 19.16 -9.44 3.72
C HIS A 29 19.80 -9.75 2.35
N SER A 30 21.12 -9.89 2.26
CA SER A 30 21.83 -10.10 0.98
C SER A 30 21.46 -11.42 0.28
N ASN A 31 21.35 -12.53 1.02
CA ASN A 31 21.04 -13.85 0.43
C ASN A 31 19.58 -13.94 -0.03
N VAL A 32 18.68 -13.32 0.72
CA VAL A 32 17.26 -13.27 0.38
C VAL A 32 17.05 -12.40 -0.85
N LEU A 33 17.72 -11.25 -0.93
CA LEU A 33 17.69 -10.39 -2.12
C LEU A 33 18.20 -11.12 -3.37
N LEU A 34 19.31 -11.84 -3.27
CA LEU A 34 19.87 -12.63 -4.38
C LEU A 34 18.85 -13.67 -4.90
N THR A 35 18.21 -14.39 -3.97
CA THR A 35 17.20 -15.41 -4.29
C THR A 35 15.93 -14.79 -4.87
N ALA A 36 15.44 -13.70 -4.28
CA ALA A 36 14.28 -12.97 -4.75
C ALA A 36 14.51 -12.32 -6.13
N SER A 37 15.73 -11.85 -6.39
CA SER A 37 16.11 -11.36 -7.71
C SER A 37 16.10 -12.46 -8.74
N ALA A 38 16.67 -13.64 -8.44
CA ALA A 38 16.59 -14.80 -9.33
C ALA A 38 15.12 -15.16 -9.63
N ALA A 39 14.26 -15.18 -8.60
CA ALA A 39 12.82 -15.40 -8.77
C ALA A 39 12.17 -14.35 -9.69
N SER A 40 12.60 -13.08 -9.61
CA SER A 40 12.12 -12.03 -10.51
C SER A 40 12.53 -12.27 -11.96
N HIS A 41 13.78 -12.69 -12.22
CA HIS A 41 14.25 -13.01 -13.56
C HIS A 41 13.48 -14.18 -14.19
N HIS A 42 13.01 -15.12 -13.36
CA HIS A 42 12.17 -16.24 -13.80
C HIS A 42 10.67 -15.88 -13.92
N GLY A 43 10.30 -14.61 -13.80
CA GLY A 43 8.92 -14.16 -13.99
C GLY A 43 7.97 -14.49 -12.84
N ILE A 44 8.48 -14.93 -11.68
CA ILE A 44 7.67 -15.27 -10.51
C ILE A 44 7.01 -14.01 -9.96
N LEU A 45 7.78 -12.92 -9.78
CA LEU A 45 7.29 -11.65 -9.25
C LEU A 45 6.17 -11.03 -10.13
N PRO A 46 6.33 -10.89 -11.46
CA PRO A 46 5.23 -10.50 -12.35
C PRO A 46 3.98 -11.39 -12.22
N SER A 47 4.17 -12.71 -12.04
CA SER A 47 3.05 -13.65 -11.89
C SER A 47 2.31 -13.47 -10.57
N MET A 48 3.03 -13.22 -9.47
CA MET A 48 2.42 -12.93 -8.16
C MET A 48 1.67 -11.59 -8.17
N ILE A 49 2.22 -10.57 -8.82
CA ILE A 49 1.58 -9.25 -8.96
C ILE A 49 0.28 -9.37 -9.77
N ARG A 50 0.30 -10.08 -10.91
CA ARG A 50 -0.92 -10.34 -11.71
C ARG A 50 -1.96 -11.13 -10.91
N LYS A 51 -1.53 -12.15 -10.16
CA LYS A 51 -2.41 -12.93 -9.28
C LYS A 51 -3.06 -12.03 -8.23
N ALA A 52 -2.28 -11.20 -7.54
CA ALA A 52 -2.80 -10.29 -6.53
C ALA A 52 -3.85 -9.32 -7.11
N LYS A 53 -3.60 -8.77 -8.30
CA LYS A 53 -4.58 -7.94 -9.01
C LYS A 53 -5.90 -8.68 -9.23
N GLY A 54 -5.85 -9.91 -9.74
CA GLY A 54 -7.04 -10.74 -9.96
C GLY A 54 -7.81 -11.01 -8.67
N LEU A 55 -7.11 -11.42 -7.61
CA LEU A 55 -7.71 -11.74 -6.32
C LEU A 55 -8.36 -10.52 -5.63
N LEU A 56 -7.78 -9.33 -5.77
CA LEU A 56 -8.30 -8.08 -5.21
C LEU A 56 -9.51 -7.55 -5.99
N SER A 57 -9.56 -7.78 -7.31
CA SER A 57 -10.73 -7.46 -8.13
C SER A 57 -11.92 -8.39 -7.87
N GLU A 58 -11.65 -9.62 -7.41
CA GLU A 58 -12.69 -10.61 -7.10
C GLU A 58 -13.28 -10.39 -5.70
N ARG A 59 -14.46 -9.78 -5.63
CA ARG A 59 -15.27 -9.69 -4.40
C ARG A 59 -16.09 -10.97 -4.21
N SER A 60 -15.43 -12.09 -3.93
CA SER A 60 -16.06 -13.38 -3.61
C SER A 60 -16.13 -13.64 -2.10
N GLY A 61 -16.64 -14.80 -1.70
CA GLY A 61 -16.67 -15.24 -0.29
C GLY A 61 -15.29 -15.31 0.38
N ASP A 62 -14.23 -15.48 -0.42
CA ASP A 62 -12.83 -15.61 0.05
C ASP A 62 -12.07 -14.27 0.03
N TYR A 63 -12.77 -13.14 -0.09
CA TYR A 63 -12.17 -11.80 -0.18
C TYR A 63 -11.21 -11.47 0.97
N LYS A 64 -11.47 -12.01 2.17
CA LYS A 64 -10.59 -11.79 3.35
C LYS A 64 -9.25 -12.49 3.18
N GLU A 65 -9.22 -13.70 2.63
CA GLU A 65 -8.03 -14.50 2.35
C GLU A 65 -7.22 -13.85 1.22
N HIS A 66 -7.91 -13.37 0.18
CA HIS A 66 -7.32 -12.60 -0.92
C HIS A 66 -6.65 -11.32 -0.44
N LEU A 67 -7.32 -10.57 0.46
CA LEU A 67 -6.77 -9.36 1.04
C LEU A 67 -5.51 -9.65 1.89
N LYS A 68 -5.53 -10.68 2.74
CA LYS A 68 -4.35 -11.11 3.52
C LYS A 68 -3.16 -11.43 2.62
N PHE A 69 -3.40 -12.10 1.49
CA PHE A 69 -2.38 -12.40 0.51
C PHE A 69 -1.81 -11.13 -0.13
N GLY A 70 -2.68 -10.22 -0.58
CA GLY A 70 -2.29 -8.93 -1.15
C GLY A 70 -1.44 -8.09 -0.18
N GLU A 71 -1.84 -8.03 1.09
CA GLU A 71 -1.08 -7.33 2.14
C GLU A 71 0.30 -7.95 2.36
N ALA A 72 0.40 -9.28 2.40
CA ALA A 72 1.68 -9.96 2.55
C ALA A 72 2.59 -9.72 1.34
N LEU A 73 2.04 -9.72 0.12
CA LEU A 73 2.80 -9.46 -1.09
C LEU A 73 3.31 -8.02 -1.14
N LEU A 74 2.47 -7.03 -0.80
CA LEU A 74 2.92 -5.63 -0.75
C LEU A 74 3.93 -5.37 0.37
N ALA A 75 3.80 -6.03 1.53
CA ALA A 75 4.80 -5.92 2.59
C ALA A 75 6.17 -6.47 2.15
N PHE A 76 6.18 -7.64 1.48
CA PHE A 76 7.40 -8.18 0.88
C PHE A 76 7.98 -7.21 -0.16
N THR A 77 7.12 -6.68 -1.03
CA THR A 77 7.50 -5.77 -2.11
C THR A 77 8.10 -4.47 -1.59
N TRP A 78 7.51 -3.88 -0.55
CA TRP A 78 8.04 -2.69 0.11
C TRP A 78 9.46 -2.92 0.64
N MET A 79 9.69 -4.02 1.34
CA MET A 79 11.02 -4.38 1.84
C MET A 79 12.00 -4.65 0.69
N PHE A 80 11.55 -5.36 -0.34
CA PHE A 80 12.37 -5.72 -1.50
C PHE A 80 12.80 -4.51 -2.33
N ALA A 81 11.90 -3.50 -2.46
CA ALA A 81 12.15 -2.25 -3.16
C ALA A 81 13.30 -1.43 -2.57
N GLY A 82 13.67 -1.67 -1.30
CA GLY A 82 14.76 -1.00 -0.58
C GLY A 82 16.17 -1.36 -1.07
N SER A 83 16.31 -1.83 -2.31
CA SER A 83 17.58 -2.16 -2.95
C SER A 83 17.51 -1.86 -4.44
N THR A 84 18.64 -1.55 -5.07
CA THR A 84 18.69 -1.33 -6.54
C THR A 84 18.14 -2.53 -7.30
N GLN A 85 18.57 -3.74 -6.94
CA GLN A 85 18.14 -4.97 -7.59
C GLN A 85 16.63 -5.21 -7.44
N GLY A 86 16.09 -5.00 -6.25
CA GLY A 86 14.66 -5.16 -6.01
C GLY A 86 13.82 -4.11 -6.71
N SER A 87 14.27 -2.85 -6.73
CA SER A 87 13.61 -1.77 -7.48
C SER A 87 13.57 -2.07 -8.99
N THR A 88 14.70 -2.52 -9.59
CA THR A 88 14.74 -2.93 -11.00
C THR A 88 13.82 -4.13 -11.28
N ALA A 89 13.85 -5.15 -10.42
CA ALA A 89 12.99 -6.32 -10.52
C ALA A 89 11.49 -5.95 -10.52
N LEU A 90 11.10 -5.06 -9.62
CA LEU A 90 9.74 -4.57 -9.49
C LEU A 90 9.32 -3.67 -10.66
N SER A 91 10.22 -2.82 -11.15
CA SER A 91 10.01 -2.04 -12.37
C SER A 91 9.68 -2.94 -13.55
N ASN A 92 10.51 -3.96 -13.80
CA ASN A 92 10.32 -4.94 -14.87
C ASN A 92 9.02 -5.76 -14.70
N ALA A 93 8.56 -5.94 -13.47
CA ALA A 93 7.31 -6.61 -13.17
C ALA A 93 6.07 -5.70 -13.33
N GLY A 94 6.25 -4.43 -13.71
CA GLY A 94 5.17 -3.48 -13.93
C GLY A 94 4.51 -3.03 -12.63
N ILE A 95 5.26 -2.98 -11.52
CA ILE A 95 4.69 -2.67 -10.19
C ILE A 95 3.90 -1.35 -10.17
N MET A 96 4.34 -0.33 -10.91
CA MET A 96 3.69 0.98 -10.96
C MET A 96 2.25 0.88 -11.46
N GLN A 97 2.02 0.03 -12.48
CA GLN A 97 0.70 -0.22 -13.08
C GLN A 97 -0.24 -1.01 -12.17
N VAL A 98 0.26 -1.52 -11.04
CA VAL A 98 -0.55 -2.17 -10.01
C VAL A 98 -0.79 -1.23 -8.83
N LEU A 99 0.22 -0.49 -8.40
CA LEU A 99 0.09 0.42 -7.26
C LEU A 99 -0.80 1.62 -7.56
N LEU A 100 -0.67 2.26 -8.73
CA LEU A 100 -1.43 3.48 -9.03
C LEU A 100 -2.95 3.26 -9.08
N PRO A 101 -3.49 2.24 -9.79
CA PRO A 101 -4.92 1.97 -9.74
C PRO A 101 -5.42 1.59 -8.35
N LEU A 102 -4.57 0.93 -7.55
CA LEU A 102 -4.93 0.55 -6.18
C LEU A 102 -5.18 1.77 -5.29
N LEU A 103 -4.44 2.86 -5.49
CA LEU A 103 -4.64 4.12 -4.75
C LEU A 103 -5.97 4.82 -5.06
N ALA A 104 -6.62 4.48 -6.17
CA ALA A 104 -7.94 5.00 -6.49
C ALA A 104 -9.07 4.31 -5.70
N GLU A 105 -8.79 3.18 -5.04
CA GLU A 105 -9.77 2.44 -4.25
C GLU A 105 -10.21 3.20 -2.99
N ARG A 106 -11.48 3.02 -2.63
CA ARG A 106 -12.12 3.72 -1.49
C ARG A 106 -12.65 2.80 -0.39
N ASP A 107 -12.45 1.51 -0.54
CA ASP A 107 -12.88 0.53 0.45
C ASP A 107 -12.02 0.64 1.71
N VAL A 108 -12.64 0.97 2.85
CA VAL A 108 -11.98 1.07 4.16
C VAL A 108 -11.23 -0.21 4.53
N ARG A 109 -11.69 -1.37 4.07
CA ARG A 109 -11.05 -2.67 4.32
C ARG A 109 -9.65 -2.73 3.70
N LEU A 110 -9.37 -1.93 2.66
CA LEU A 110 -8.09 -1.88 1.99
C LEU A 110 -7.09 -0.94 2.68
N SER A 111 -7.44 -0.26 3.77
CA SER A 111 -6.57 0.76 4.40
C SER A 111 -5.12 0.32 4.61
N LYS A 112 -4.90 -0.88 5.16
CA LYS A 112 -3.54 -1.41 5.37
C LYS A 112 -2.82 -1.70 4.05
N LEU A 113 -3.53 -2.25 3.07
CA LEU A 113 -3.02 -2.51 1.74
C LEU A 113 -2.60 -1.20 1.04
N LEU A 114 -3.43 -0.16 1.12
CA LEU A 114 -3.15 1.18 0.59
C LEU A 114 -1.94 1.82 1.26
N THR A 115 -1.83 1.72 2.59
CA THR A 115 -0.64 2.20 3.33
C THR A 115 0.63 1.52 2.85
N LEU A 116 0.59 0.20 2.61
CA LEU A 116 1.74 -0.54 2.05
C LEU A 116 2.04 -0.11 0.61
N ALA A 117 1.02 0.19 -0.20
CA ALA A 117 1.20 0.69 -1.56
C ALA A 117 1.93 2.05 -1.57
N VAL A 118 1.50 2.99 -0.73
CA VAL A 118 2.16 4.32 -0.60
C VAL A 118 3.60 4.17 -0.11
N LYS A 119 3.84 3.36 0.92
CA LYS A 119 5.21 3.06 1.40
C LYS A 119 6.10 2.45 0.33
N THR A 120 5.54 1.57 -0.50
CA THR A 120 6.26 0.97 -1.62
C THR A 120 6.62 2.01 -2.66
N LEU A 121 5.69 2.89 -3.03
CA LEU A 121 5.94 3.99 -3.96
C LEU A 121 7.06 4.92 -3.46
N GLU A 122 6.98 5.32 -2.19
CA GLU A 122 8.01 6.16 -1.55
C GLU A 122 9.40 5.54 -1.69
N VAL A 123 9.54 4.25 -1.33
CA VAL A 123 10.82 3.54 -1.46
C VAL A 123 11.27 3.43 -2.91
N LEU A 124 10.40 3.03 -3.84
CA LEU A 124 10.76 2.90 -5.25
C LEU A 124 11.28 4.22 -5.84
N MET A 125 10.60 5.33 -5.54
CA MET A 125 10.99 6.66 -6.01
C MET A 125 12.27 7.18 -5.36
N ASN A 126 12.53 6.82 -4.10
CA ASN A 126 13.78 7.17 -3.42
C ASN A 126 14.98 6.40 -3.98
N TYR A 127 14.78 5.15 -4.44
CA TYR A 127 15.85 4.29 -4.94
C TYR A 127 16.08 4.36 -6.47
N SER A 128 15.10 4.84 -7.25
CA SER A 128 15.18 4.85 -8.71
C SER A 128 14.53 6.10 -9.34
N GLN A 129 15.35 6.88 -10.07
CA GLN A 129 14.87 8.02 -10.86
C GLN A 129 13.98 7.62 -12.03
N ASP A 130 14.19 6.43 -12.60
CA ASP A 130 13.32 5.88 -13.64
C ASP A 130 11.93 5.57 -13.08
N MET A 131 11.86 5.06 -11.84
CA MET A 131 10.58 4.83 -11.16
C MET A 131 9.86 6.13 -10.82
N LEU A 132 10.59 7.17 -10.40
CA LEU A 132 10.02 8.50 -10.20
C LEU A 132 9.48 9.10 -11.52
N THR A 133 10.21 8.93 -12.62
CA THR A 133 9.78 9.37 -13.95
C THR A 133 8.53 8.61 -14.40
N CYS A 134 8.53 7.28 -14.30
CA CYS A 134 7.38 6.43 -14.60
C CYS A 134 6.14 6.80 -13.77
N PHE A 135 6.32 7.08 -12.47
CA PHE A 135 5.25 7.55 -11.60
C PHE A 135 4.62 8.85 -12.11
N ARG A 136 5.44 9.83 -12.50
CA ARG A 136 4.97 11.11 -13.03
C ARG A 136 4.27 10.93 -14.37
N ASP A 137 4.84 10.12 -15.27
CA ASP A 137 4.30 9.91 -16.62
C ASP A 137 2.95 9.18 -16.59
N LEU A 138 2.66 8.44 -15.51
CA LEU A 138 1.38 7.79 -15.24
C LEU A 138 0.42 8.63 -14.39
N ASP A 139 0.64 9.94 -14.32
CA ASP A 139 -0.20 10.91 -13.58
C ASP A 139 -0.27 10.65 -12.06
N GLY A 140 0.75 9.99 -11.50
CA GLY A 140 0.77 9.55 -10.11
C GLY A 140 0.60 10.68 -9.08
N VAL A 141 1.09 11.89 -9.38
CA VAL A 141 0.94 13.06 -8.50
C VAL A 141 -0.53 13.44 -8.38
N SER A 142 -1.24 13.55 -9.50
CA SER A 142 -2.67 13.85 -9.54
C SER A 142 -3.48 12.81 -8.77
N ILE A 143 -3.15 11.53 -8.95
CA ILE A 143 -3.78 10.41 -8.21
C ILE A 143 -3.59 10.56 -6.69
N LEU A 144 -2.39 10.85 -6.21
CA LEU A 144 -2.13 11.04 -4.77
C LEU A 144 -2.83 12.28 -4.21
N VAL A 145 -2.84 13.39 -4.94
CA VAL A 145 -3.54 14.62 -4.53
C VAL A 145 -5.04 14.35 -4.43
N HIS A 146 -5.63 13.68 -5.43
CA HIS A 146 -7.04 13.30 -5.41
C HIS A 146 -7.35 12.37 -4.24
N ARG A 147 -6.51 11.37 -3.98
CA ARG A 147 -6.66 10.47 -2.84
C ARG A 147 -6.63 11.22 -1.50
N ALA A 148 -5.67 12.12 -1.31
CA ALA A 148 -5.58 12.94 -0.12
C ALA A 148 -6.81 13.84 0.06
N HIS A 149 -7.30 14.44 -1.03
CA HIS A 149 -8.52 15.25 -0.99
C HIS A 149 -9.74 14.45 -0.52
N LEU A 150 -9.90 13.22 -1.00
CA LEU A 150 -10.98 12.32 -0.59
C LEU A 150 -10.90 11.94 0.89
N GLU A 151 -9.70 11.68 1.40
CA GLU A 151 -9.48 11.37 2.82
C GLU A 151 -9.81 12.58 3.70
N VAL A 152 -9.41 13.80 3.29
CA VAL A 152 -9.74 15.04 3.99
C VAL A 152 -11.26 15.27 4.03
N ILE A 153 -11.96 15.11 2.90
CA ILE A 153 -13.43 15.25 2.86
C ILE A 153 -14.13 14.24 3.77
N ALA A 154 -13.66 12.99 3.79
CA ALA A 154 -14.24 11.96 4.65
C ALA A 154 -14.12 12.35 6.13
N LEU A 155 -12.99 12.94 6.54
CA LEU A 155 -12.78 13.43 7.91
C LEU A 155 -13.67 14.63 8.25
N THR A 156 -13.81 15.60 7.33
CA THR A 156 -14.60 16.82 7.59
C THR A 156 -16.11 16.55 7.59
N THR A 157 -16.58 15.57 6.82
CA THR A 157 -18.00 15.16 6.82
C THR A 157 -18.41 14.47 8.13
N HIS A 158 -17.46 13.92 8.88
CA HIS A 158 -17.69 13.28 10.18
C HIS A 158 -17.41 14.17 11.39
N LEU A 159 -16.94 15.42 11.18
CA LEU A 159 -16.85 16.40 12.26
C LEU A 159 -18.25 16.98 12.52
N PRO A 160 -18.78 16.92 13.75
CA PRO A 160 -19.94 17.73 14.10
C PRO A 160 -19.57 19.19 13.86
N GLU A 161 -20.43 19.92 13.17
CA GLU A 161 -20.29 21.35 12.99
C GLU A 161 -19.99 21.98 14.35
N LEU A 162 -18.82 22.60 14.48
CA LEU A 162 -18.41 23.29 15.70
C LEU A 162 -19.48 24.36 15.94
N ALA A 163 -20.35 24.11 16.93
CA ALA A 163 -21.41 25.04 17.28
C ALA A 163 -20.78 26.42 17.45
N PRO A 164 -21.41 27.49 16.93
CA PRO A 164 -20.88 28.84 17.09
C PRO A 164 -20.60 29.09 18.57
N GLU A 165 -19.39 29.57 18.86
CA GLU A 165 -18.95 29.87 20.23
C GLU A 165 -20.03 30.73 20.93
N PRO A 166 -20.52 30.32 22.11
CA PRO A 166 -21.57 31.05 22.79
C PRO A 166 -21.10 32.48 23.05
N ALA A 167 -21.96 33.46 22.72
CA ALA A 167 -21.65 34.87 22.88
C ALA A 167 -21.08 35.16 24.27
N PRO A 168 -20.03 36.00 24.37
CA PRO A 168 -19.40 36.30 25.65
C PRO A 168 -20.45 36.81 26.64
N ALA A 169 -20.44 36.23 27.84
CA ALA A 169 -21.39 36.57 28.89
C ALA A 169 -21.36 38.09 29.16
N PRO A 170 -22.53 38.74 29.37
CA PRO A 170 -22.58 40.17 29.64
C PRO A 170 -21.74 40.50 30.88
N ALA A 171 -20.91 41.54 30.75
CA ALA A 171 -20.02 41.97 31.81
C ALA A 171 -20.82 42.26 33.10
N PRO A 172 -20.31 41.86 34.28
CA PRO A 172 -20.99 42.12 35.54
C PRO A 172 -21.13 43.63 35.77
N PRO A 173 -22.25 44.09 36.36
CA PRO A 173 -22.45 45.51 36.63
C PRO A 173 -21.37 46.02 37.58
N SER A 174 -20.78 47.17 37.22
CA SER A 174 -19.73 47.82 38.02
C SER A 174 -20.22 48.07 39.45
N PRO A 175 -19.37 47.85 40.48
CA PRO A 175 -19.74 48.13 41.85
C PRO A 175 -20.03 49.62 42.01
N VAL A 176 -21.22 49.93 42.52
CA VAL A 176 -21.55 51.28 42.98
C VAL A 176 -20.75 51.53 44.24
N LEU A 177 -19.70 52.35 44.14
CA LEU A 177 -18.98 52.85 45.32
C LEU A 177 -19.92 53.78 46.09
N GLY A 178 -20.33 53.33 47.27
CA GLY A 178 -21.00 54.15 48.29
C GLY A 178 -20.01 54.94 49.12
#